data_AF-A0A2H0YVE5-F1
#
_entry.id   AF-A0A2H0YVE5-F1
#
_cell.length_a   1.000
_cell.length_b   1.000
_cell.length_c   1.000
_cell.angle_alpha   90.00
_cell.angle_beta   90.00
_cell.angle_gamma   90.00
#
_symmetry.space_group_name_H-M   'P 1'
#
loop_
_entity.id
_entity.type
_entity.pdbx_description
1 polymer ?
#
loop_
_entity_poly.entity_id
_entity_poly.type
_entity_poly.pdbx_seq_one_letter_code
_entity_poly.pdbx_strand_id
1 'polypeptide(L)'
;MRTKCLNFGVPVTSINYFYGKLFDINYRISVHEGNANQRLASEAAKILYQLGPSQEVVPRRYREEFSKLVRLIEATIKSLPQPGLTPTRLKGIKNKTAVKYIKMLIDIQNNFQTD
;
A
#
# COMPACT_ATOMS: atom_id res chain seq x y z
N MET A 1 8.59 -24.93 -17.33
CA MET A 1 8.70 -24.58 -15.90
C MET A 1 7.29 -24.55 -15.30
N ARG A 2 6.97 -25.40 -14.32
CA ARG A 2 5.68 -25.34 -13.61
C ARG A 2 5.77 -24.27 -12.51
N THR A 3 5.10 -23.15 -12.72
CA THR A 3 4.96 -22.09 -11.71
C THR A 3 4.26 -22.70 -10.50
N LYS A 4 4.95 -22.81 -9.36
CA LYS A 4 4.32 -23.21 -8.10
C LYS A 4 3.34 -22.10 -7.72
N CYS A 5 2.05 -22.40 -7.70
CA CYS A 5 1.03 -21.55 -7.08
C CYS A 5 0.92 -21.98 -5.61
N LEU A 6 0.91 -21.02 -4.68
CA LEU A 6 0.37 -21.29 -3.34
C LEU A 6 -1.17 -21.35 -3.46
N ASN A 7 -1.85 -21.96 -2.48
CA ASN A 7 -3.26 -22.41 -2.41
C ASN A 7 -4.39 -21.40 -2.79
N PHE A 8 -4.10 -20.32 -3.50
CA PHE A 8 -5.03 -19.26 -3.90
C PHE A 8 -4.97 -18.91 -5.40
N GLY A 9 -4.27 -19.72 -6.23
CA GLY A 9 -4.20 -19.50 -7.68
C GLY A 9 -3.37 -18.28 -8.12
N VAL A 10 -2.67 -17.62 -7.19
CA VAL A 10 -1.77 -16.50 -7.46
C VAL A 10 -0.32 -17.00 -7.58
N PRO A 11 0.46 -16.55 -8.59
CA PRO A 11 1.86 -16.93 -8.72
C PRO A 11 2.68 -16.49 -7.50
N VAL A 12 3.56 -17.38 -7.00
CA VAL A 12 4.48 -17.08 -5.88
C VAL A 12 5.37 -15.86 -6.17
N THR A 13 5.70 -15.61 -7.43
CA THR A 13 6.47 -14.42 -7.85
C THR A 13 5.72 -13.11 -7.58
N SER A 14 4.40 -13.07 -7.79
CA SER A 14 3.56 -11.90 -7.50
C SER A 14 3.46 -11.65 -6.00
N ILE A 15 3.39 -12.72 -5.21
CA ILE A 15 3.37 -12.68 -3.76
C ILE A 15 4.69 -12.10 -3.22
N ASN A 16 5.83 -12.64 -3.64
CA ASN A 16 7.15 -12.17 -3.23
C ASN A 16 7.40 -10.72 -3.65
N TYR A 17 7.00 -10.36 -4.87
CA TYR A 17 7.11 -8.99 -5.36
C TYR A 17 6.30 -8.02 -4.50
N PHE A 18 5.03 -8.34 -4.24
CA PHE A 18 4.15 -7.52 -3.40
C PHE A 18 4.73 -7.29 -2.01
N TYR A 19 5.15 -8.36 -1.32
CA TYR A 19 5.69 -8.24 0.04
C TYR A 19 7.03 -7.53 0.09
N GLY A 20 7.92 -7.74 -0.90
CA GLY A 20 9.16 -6.99 -1.00
C GLY A 20 8.91 -5.48 -1.12
N LYS A 21 7.95 -5.07 -1.97
CA LYS A 21 7.57 -3.66 -2.11
C LYS A 21 6.86 -3.11 -0.88
N LEU A 22 6.01 -3.92 -0.24
CA LEU A 22 5.32 -3.53 0.98
C LEU A 22 6.31 -3.28 2.13
N PHE A 23 7.34 -4.12 2.25
CA PHE A 23 8.42 -3.93 3.22
C PHE A 23 9.15 -2.61 3.00
N ASP A 24 9.58 -2.32 1.76
CA ASP A 24 10.26 -1.07 1.41
C ASP A 24 9.40 0.17 1.76
N ILE A 25 8.10 0.09 1.50
CA ILE A 25 7.13 1.16 1.78
C ILE A 25 6.96 1.33 3.30
N ASN A 26 6.71 0.25 4.04
CA ASN A 26 6.52 0.31 5.49
C ASN A 26 7.77 0.81 6.23
N TYR A 27 8.97 0.41 5.78
CA TYR A 27 10.23 0.93 6.33
C TYR A 27 10.32 2.45 6.23
N ARG A 28 9.86 3.06 5.12
CA ARG A 28 9.90 4.51 4.90
C ARG A 28 8.82 5.27 5.69
N ILE A 29 7.66 4.65 5.91
CA ILE A 29 6.52 5.34 6.54
C ILE A 29 6.50 5.22 8.07
N SER A 30 7.08 4.17 8.65
CA SER A 30 6.92 3.79 10.08
C SER A 30 7.54 4.73 11.13
N VAL A 31 8.22 5.80 10.75
CA VAL A 31 9.10 6.53 11.69
C VAL A 31 8.37 7.47 12.67
N HIS A 32 7.19 8.05 12.38
CA HIS A 32 6.42 8.88 13.35
C HIS A 32 4.94 9.10 13.00
N GLU A 33 4.01 8.90 13.98
CA GLU A 33 2.56 9.13 13.79
C GLU A 33 2.19 10.60 13.53
N GLY A 34 2.94 11.56 14.10
CA GLY A 34 2.67 13.00 14.00
C GLY A 34 2.64 13.56 12.58
N ASN A 35 3.26 12.86 11.62
CA ASN A 35 3.27 13.25 10.21
C ASN A 35 2.85 12.12 9.25
N ALA A 36 1.98 11.23 9.72
CA ALA A 36 1.50 10.07 8.98
C ALA A 36 0.93 10.40 7.60
N ASN A 37 0.18 11.50 7.45
CA ASN A 37 -0.39 11.87 6.14
C ASN A 37 0.70 12.20 5.12
N GLN A 38 1.68 13.03 5.48
CA GLN A 38 2.77 13.38 4.56
C GLN A 38 3.62 12.16 4.21
N ARG A 39 3.89 11.27 5.17
CA ARG A 39 4.65 10.04 4.93
C ARG A 39 3.88 9.05 4.04
N LEU A 40 2.58 8.90 4.27
CA LEU A 40 1.74 8.09 3.39
C LEU A 40 1.66 8.71 1.98
N ALA A 41 1.64 10.03 1.88
CA ALA A 41 1.66 10.75 0.62
C ALA A 41 3.00 10.60 -0.13
N SER A 42 4.14 10.60 0.57
CA SER A 42 5.46 10.41 -0.06
C SER A 42 5.63 9.04 -0.71
N GLU A 43 4.91 8.02 -0.23
CA GLU A 43 4.92 6.68 -0.80
C GLU A 43 3.71 6.39 -1.69
N ALA A 44 2.81 7.36 -1.88
CA ALA A 44 1.54 7.17 -2.57
C ALA A 44 1.70 6.61 -3.99
N ALA A 45 2.65 7.17 -4.76
CA ALA A 45 2.93 6.68 -6.11
C ALA A 45 3.39 5.21 -6.11
N LYS A 46 4.25 4.81 -5.16
CA LYS A 46 4.69 3.41 -5.06
C LYS A 46 3.54 2.50 -4.66
N ILE A 47 2.70 2.90 -3.71
CA ILE A 47 1.50 2.14 -3.34
C ILE A 47 0.60 1.95 -4.56
N LEU A 48 0.32 3.01 -5.32
CA LEU A 48 -0.54 2.92 -6.50
C LEU A 48 0.03 2.02 -7.60
N TYR A 49 1.30 2.23 -7.98
CA TYR A 49 1.88 1.57 -9.15
C TYR A 49 2.50 0.21 -8.85
N GLN A 50 2.99 -0.01 -7.63
CA GLN A 50 3.69 -1.24 -7.26
C GLN A 50 2.82 -2.21 -6.46
N LEU A 51 1.88 -1.70 -5.64
CA LEU A 51 0.99 -2.55 -4.83
C LEU A 51 -0.43 -2.61 -5.40
N GLY A 52 -0.92 -1.51 -5.99
CA GLY A 52 -2.26 -1.40 -6.55
C GLY A 52 -2.65 -2.48 -7.57
N PRO A 53 -1.74 -2.94 -8.47
CA PRO A 53 -2.03 -4.03 -9.39
C PRO A 53 -2.14 -5.42 -8.76
N SER A 54 -1.75 -5.58 -7.48
CA SER A 54 -1.65 -6.88 -6.80
C SER A 54 -2.63 -7.01 -5.63
N GLN A 55 -3.84 -6.45 -5.76
CA GLN A 55 -4.87 -6.47 -4.72
C GLN A 55 -5.33 -7.89 -4.35
N GLU A 56 -5.20 -8.84 -5.26
CA GLU A 56 -5.49 -10.25 -5.05
C GLU A 56 -4.56 -10.91 -4.01
N VAL A 57 -3.33 -10.40 -3.87
CA VAL A 57 -2.36 -10.86 -2.86
C VAL A 57 -2.74 -10.39 -1.46
N VAL A 58 -3.46 -9.27 -1.35
CA VAL A 58 -3.87 -8.70 -0.06
C VAL A 58 -4.81 -9.67 0.67
N PRO A 59 -4.58 -9.95 1.98
CA PRO A 59 -5.46 -10.81 2.76
C PRO A 59 -6.90 -10.32 2.71
N ARG A 60 -7.86 -11.25 2.57
CA ARG A 60 -9.28 -10.94 2.31
C ARG A 60 -9.87 -9.90 3.25
N ARG A 61 -9.49 -9.95 4.54
CA ARG A 61 -9.96 -9.01 5.58
C ARG A 61 -9.52 -7.56 5.39
N TYR A 62 -8.45 -7.31 4.63
CA TYR A 62 -7.92 -5.97 4.37
C TYR A 62 -8.21 -5.46 2.95
N ARG A 63 -8.70 -6.31 2.04
CA ARG A 63 -8.88 -5.95 0.62
C ARG A 63 -9.71 -4.70 0.43
N GLU A 64 -10.85 -4.59 1.12
CA GLU A 64 -11.74 -3.43 0.97
C GLU A 64 -11.06 -2.12 1.39
N GLU A 65 -10.43 -2.09 2.57
CA GLU A 65 -9.71 -0.92 3.07
C GLU A 65 -8.48 -0.59 2.22
N PHE A 66 -7.78 -1.60 1.72
CA PHE A 66 -6.66 -1.42 0.79
C PHE A 66 -7.14 -0.81 -0.54
N SER A 67 -8.24 -1.29 -1.12
CA SER A 67 -8.83 -0.71 -2.33
C SER A 67 -9.26 0.74 -2.11
N LYS A 68 -9.82 1.08 -0.92
CA LYS A 68 -10.14 2.48 -0.56
C LYS A 68 -8.90 3.36 -0.54
N LEU A 69 -7.80 2.88 0.05
CA LEU A 69 -6.51 3.58 0.04
C LEU A 69 -6.00 3.82 -1.38
N VAL A 70 -6.02 2.80 -2.25
CA VAL A 70 -5.56 2.90 -3.64
C VAL A 70 -6.39 3.94 -4.41
N ARG A 71 -7.72 3.92 -4.29
CA ARG A 71 -8.61 4.90 -4.92
C ARG A 71 -8.38 6.32 -4.41
N LEU A 72 -8.16 6.48 -3.11
CA LEU A 72 -7.84 7.78 -2.49
C LEU A 72 -6.53 8.36 -3.06
N ILE A 73 -5.50 7.51 -3.18
CA ILE A 73 -4.22 7.88 -3.74
C ILE A 73 -4.36 8.24 -5.22
N GLU A 74 -5.06 7.41 -6.00
CA GLU A 74 -5.30 7.65 -7.41
C GLU A 74 -6.01 8.99 -7.64
N ALA A 75 -7.07 9.27 -6.88
CA ALA A 75 -7.78 10.54 -6.93
C ALA A 75 -6.87 11.73 -6.54
N THR A 76 -6.02 11.54 -5.52
CA THR A 76 -5.05 12.57 -5.11
C THR A 76 -4.07 12.88 -6.23
N ILE A 77 -3.43 11.86 -6.82
CA ILE A 77 -2.43 12.01 -7.89
C ILE A 77 -3.06 12.64 -9.14
N LYS A 78 -4.26 12.19 -9.55
CA LYS A 78 -4.99 12.77 -10.69
C LYS A 78 -5.38 14.24 -10.48
N SER A 79 -5.52 14.68 -9.22
CA SER A 79 -5.83 16.07 -8.90
C SER A 79 -4.61 17.00 -8.90
N LEU A 80 -3.40 16.47 -9.07
CA LEU A 80 -2.18 17.29 -9.11
C LEU A 80 -2.07 18.02 -10.46
N PRO A 81 -1.66 19.30 -10.46
CA PRO A 81 -1.56 20.10 -11.67
C PRO A 81 -0.52 19.58 -12.67
N GLN A 82 0.44 18.75 -12.21
CA GLN A 82 1.39 18.05 -13.07
C GLN A 82 1.52 16.58 -12.62
N PRO A 83 1.25 15.60 -13.49
CA PRO A 83 1.50 14.19 -13.22
C PRO A 83 3.01 13.96 -13.00
N GLY A 84 3.39 13.43 -11.84
CA GLY A 84 4.80 13.16 -11.48
C GLY A 84 5.31 13.93 -10.27
N LEU A 85 4.59 14.96 -9.82
CA LEU A 85 4.86 15.56 -8.52
C LEU A 85 4.45 14.61 -7.40
N THR A 86 5.33 14.43 -6.41
CA THR A 86 5.01 13.63 -5.23
C THR A 86 4.04 14.44 -4.36
N PRO A 87 2.87 13.91 -3.99
CA PRO A 87 1.94 14.65 -3.16
C PRO A 87 2.55 14.88 -1.77
N THR A 88 2.52 16.13 -1.30
CA THR A 88 2.89 16.46 0.08
C THR A 88 1.85 15.95 1.08
N ARG A 89 0.61 15.73 0.64
CA ARG A 89 -0.50 15.27 1.47
C ARG A 89 -1.54 14.51 0.64
N LEU A 90 -2.12 13.46 1.19
CA LEU A 90 -3.34 12.85 0.65
C LEU A 90 -4.54 13.74 0.93
N LYS A 91 -5.20 14.20 -0.15
CA LYS A 91 -6.31 15.14 -0.09
C LYS A 91 -7.51 14.48 0.58
N GLY A 92 -8.21 15.23 1.44
CA GLY A 92 -9.46 14.77 2.06
C GLY A 92 -9.32 13.83 3.25
N ILE A 93 -8.10 13.51 3.72
CA ILE A 93 -7.93 12.71 4.95
C ILE A 93 -7.17 13.45 6.06
N LYS A 94 -7.55 13.16 7.31
CA LYS A 94 -6.85 13.63 8.52
C LYS A 94 -5.68 12.70 8.87
N ASN A 95 -4.75 13.20 9.68
CA ASN A 95 -3.57 12.42 10.09
C ASN A 95 -3.94 11.11 10.79
N LYS A 96 -4.97 11.11 11.65
CA LYS A 96 -5.52 9.90 12.29
C LYS A 96 -5.95 8.83 11.27
N THR A 97 -6.54 9.23 10.14
CA THR A 97 -6.93 8.30 9.08
C THR A 97 -5.69 7.75 8.36
N ALA A 98 -4.68 8.59 8.10
CA ALA A 98 -3.41 8.13 7.55
C ALA A 98 -2.72 7.12 8.46
N VAL A 99 -2.72 7.33 9.78
CA VAL A 99 -2.22 6.35 10.77
C VAL A 99 -2.93 5.01 10.64
N LYS A 100 -4.26 4.99 10.44
CA LYS A 100 -5.01 3.73 10.24
C LYS A 100 -4.56 2.98 8.98
N TYR A 101 -4.37 3.69 7.86
CA TYR A 101 -3.87 3.07 6.63
C TYR A 101 -2.44 2.54 6.78
N ILE A 102 -1.57 3.27 7.47
CA ILE A 102 -0.20 2.81 7.75
C ILE A 102 -0.22 1.54 8.61
N LYS A 103 -1.03 1.52 9.67
CA LYS A 103 -1.20 0.33 10.52
C LYS A 103 -1.71 -0.86 9.72
N MET A 104 -2.70 -0.64 8.84
CA MET A 104 -3.17 -1.69 7.93
C MET A 104 -2.05 -2.24 7.02
N LEU A 105 -1.20 -1.38 6.44
CA LEU A 105 -0.08 -1.82 5.59
C LEU A 105 0.96 -2.63 6.38
N ILE A 106 1.24 -2.24 7.62
CA ILE A 106 2.11 -2.99 8.54
C ILE A 106 1.47 -4.33 8.91
N ASP A 107 0.17 -4.35 9.21
CA ASP A 107 -0.54 -5.57 9.54
C ASP A 107 -0.54 -6.55 8.35
N ILE A 108 -0.79 -6.08 7.12
CA ILE A 108 -0.73 -6.92 5.91
C ILE A 108 0.64 -7.60 5.81
N GLN A 109 1.73 -6.87 6.08
CA GLN A 109 3.08 -7.43 6.09
C GLN A 109 3.27 -8.49 7.18
N ASN A 110 2.79 -8.23 8.40
CA ASN A 110 2.98 -9.14 9.54
C ASN A 110 2.19 -10.44 9.43
N ASN A 111 1.02 -10.44 8.76
CA ASN A 111 0.23 -11.67 8.55
C ASN A 111 0.93 -12.70 7.65
N PHE A 112 1.98 -12.31 6.91
CA PHE A 112 2.74 -13.27 6.10
C PHE A 112 3.90 -13.91 6.88
N GLN A 113 4.33 -13.32 8.00
CA GLN A 113 5.43 -13.87 8.82
C GLN A 113 4.98 -14.96 9.80
N THR A 114 3.68 -15.21 9.89
CA THR A 114 3.07 -16.12 10.89
C THR A 114 2.46 -17.39 10.30
N ASP A 115 2.52 -17.56 8.97
CA ASP A 115 2.16 -18.78 8.23
C ASP A 115 3.42 -19.42 7.60
#